data_AF-A0A7K4B371-F1
#
_entry.id   AF-A0A7K4B371-F1
#
_cell.length_a   1.000
_cell.length_b   1.000
_cell.length_c   1.000
_cell.angle_alpha   90.00
_cell.angle_beta   90.00
_cell.angle_gamma   90.00
#
_symmetry.space_group_name_H-M   'P 1'
#
loop_
_entity.id
_entity.type
_entity.pdbx_description
1 polymer ?
#
loop_
_entity_poly.entity_id
_entity_poly.type
_entity_poly.pdbx_seq_one_letter_code
_entity_poly.pdbx_strand_id
1 'polypeptide(L)'
;MASPKPSHADDLAKEQRSISVAEFFEKNKHLLGFDSPTRGIVTTVKEAIDNALDACEEAGVLPDIYLGIFRMEGDIFKVVVEDNGPGIVPDNIPYVFGKLLYGSRFHQIRQSRGQQGIGISAAVLYAQLTSGRPALVISRCGSDRPAFRFLVQVKTETNEPEVLAKEEISWDRVHGTRIEIEFKSSLAARKRLIEYLRYTSVVNPHARLRIEIEGEAILFDRASDEPVIPPKAILPHPHGVELGELKRIAGVCKEPLETFLINSFSRVGQKTAGEIVQLSGLKPGTRADKLDAEGLSSLQSAMQQAKVPPPQANLCLSPIGEALIRQGLEKEFQFDFCSARTRPAGVHHGHPFIVEAALGYGGRLETEGNARIMRFANRVPLMYQQGACAITGCISTVNWKTYNVSQSGLPTGPVLILVHVASTNVPFTSESKDAVAAIPEIEREITLALQELGRDLKTFLSRRDKNRLSEERARAICAIIPDIAIKVAETIEKPVPDITAIEGQIMRRLVAKKWTNEGVVTVLVQNYTSHALDLTLFVITADDVSTAEPKAVFVEEMGTDRSAVWQIKLAGGGSWQLTYTGTGNGMIDIRGIDEKKKVVVDLDQS
;
A
#
# COMPACT_ATOMS: atom_id res chain seq x y z
N MET A 1 77.90 6.99 -16.59
CA MET A 1 76.50 7.42 -16.75
C MET A 1 75.72 6.88 -15.57
N ALA A 2 75.27 7.76 -14.67
CA ALA A 2 74.50 7.35 -13.50
C ALA A 2 73.06 7.03 -13.92
N SER A 3 72.54 5.87 -13.50
CA SER A 3 71.17 5.43 -13.73
C SER A 3 70.16 6.48 -13.23
N PRO A 4 69.01 6.68 -13.91
CA PRO A 4 68.02 7.65 -13.48
C PRO A 4 67.49 7.25 -12.09
N LYS A 5 67.33 8.23 -11.19
CA LYS A 5 66.65 8.03 -9.90
C LYS A 5 65.25 7.45 -10.15
N PRO A 6 64.73 6.56 -9.27
CA PRO A 6 63.37 6.05 -9.39
C PRO A 6 62.41 7.24 -9.45
N SER A 7 61.46 7.17 -10.36
CA SER A 7 60.51 8.25 -10.58
C SER A 7 59.60 8.37 -9.35
N HIS A 8 59.15 9.58 -9.03
CA HIS A 8 58.14 9.84 -8.00
C HIS A 8 56.88 8.95 -8.17
N ALA A 9 56.63 8.44 -9.39
CA ALA A 9 55.56 7.52 -9.72
C ALA A 9 55.77 6.10 -9.15
N ASP A 10 57.01 5.60 -9.05
CA ASP A 10 57.31 4.29 -8.48
C ASP A 10 57.11 4.27 -6.96
N ASP A 11 57.34 5.40 -6.30
CA ASP A 11 57.08 5.56 -4.87
C ASP A 11 55.58 5.82 -4.60
N LEU A 12 54.89 6.60 -5.44
CA LEU A 12 53.42 6.74 -5.41
C LEU A 12 52.70 5.42 -5.70
N ALA A 13 53.27 4.55 -6.55
CA ALA A 13 52.71 3.23 -6.83
C ALA A 13 52.82 2.27 -5.63
N LYS A 14 53.87 2.38 -4.81
CA LYS A 14 54.00 1.60 -3.55
C LYS A 14 53.01 2.05 -2.48
N GLU A 15 52.51 3.28 -2.56
CA GLU A 15 51.46 3.80 -1.67
C GLU A 15 50.05 3.34 -2.06
N GLN A 16 49.86 2.79 -3.27
CA GLN A 16 48.58 2.23 -3.69
C GLN A 16 48.30 0.91 -2.96
N ARG A 17 47.31 0.92 -2.06
CA ARG A 17 46.82 -0.27 -1.35
C ARG A 17 45.40 -0.59 -1.79
N SER A 18 45.09 -1.87 -1.91
CA SER A 18 43.71 -2.34 -2.06
C SER A 18 42.92 -2.02 -0.80
N ILE A 19 41.79 -1.34 -0.95
CA ILE A 19 40.91 -0.96 0.16
C ILE A 19 40.18 -2.22 0.64
N SER A 20 40.25 -2.51 1.95
CA SER A 20 39.50 -3.61 2.55
C SER A 20 38.00 -3.31 2.55
N VAL A 21 37.16 -4.34 2.66
CA VAL A 21 35.71 -4.12 2.65
C VAL A 21 35.23 -3.41 3.91
N ALA A 22 35.90 -3.63 5.05
CA ALA A 22 35.66 -2.82 6.26
C ALA A 22 36.01 -1.34 6.05
N GLU A 23 37.16 -1.04 5.44
CA GLU A 23 37.56 0.34 5.20
C GLU A 23 36.63 1.04 4.21
N PHE A 24 36.17 0.32 3.19
CA PHE A 24 35.11 0.78 2.29
C PHE A 24 33.81 1.05 3.07
N PHE A 25 33.39 0.14 3.95
CA PHE A 25 32.19 0.30 4.76
C PHE A 25 32.29 1.48 5.72
N GLU A 26 33.43 1.65 6.42
CA GLU A 26 33.63 2.74 7.37
C GLU A 26 33.62 4.12 6.72
N LYS A 27 34.25 4.24 5.55
CA LYS A 27 34.25 5.49 4.77
C LYS A 27 32.89 5.75 4.11
N ASN A 28 32.10 4.71 3.83
CA ASN A 28 30.85 4.81 3.06
C ASN A 28 29.59 4.34 3.81
N LYS A 29 29.55 4.43 5.16
CA LYS A 29 28.38 4.02 5.98
C LYS A 29 27.06 4.63 5.49
N HIS A 30 27.14 5.86 4.96
CA HIS A 30 26.00 6.59 4.43
C HIS A 30 25.41 5.97 3.15
N LEU A 31 26.23 5.37 2.27
CA LEU A 31 25.75 4.71 1.05
C LEU A 31 24.91 3.48 1.35
N LEU A 32 25.22 2.80 2.45
CA LEU A 32 24.56 1.56 2.87
C LEU A 32 23.43 1.78 3.88
N GLY A 33 23.11 3.04 4.21
CA GLY A 33 22.02 3.39 5.12
C GLY A 33 22.32 3.17 6.61
N PHE A 34 23.60 3.11 7.00
CA PHE A 34 24.06 3.00 8.39
C PHE A 34 24.73 4.31 8.88
N ASP A 35 24.26 5.46 8.38
CA ASP A 35 24.77 6.79 8.71
C ASP A 35 24.66 7.14 10.21
N SER A 36 23.65 6.62 10.89
CA SER A 36 23.28 6.96 12.27
C SER A 36 22.73 5.73 12.99
N PRO A 37 22.90 5.64 14.32
CA PRO A 37 22.36 4.53 15.12
C PRO A 37 20.85 4.36 14.95
N THR A 38 20.10 5.46 14.81
CA THR A 38 18.64 5.46 14.62
C THR A 38 18.21 4.96 13.25
N ARG A 39 18.99 5.20 12.20
CA ARG A 39 18.74 4.65 10.86
C ARG A 39 19.18 3.20 10.76
N GLY A 40 20.28 2.83 11.42
CA GLY A 40 20.84 1.46 11.40
C GLY A 40 19.83 0.38 11.77
N ILE A 41 18.97 0.63 12.79
CA ILE A 41 17.91 -0.32 13.16
C ILE A 41 16.83 -0.44 12.08
N VAL A 42 16.39 0.68 11.50
CA VAL A 42 15.39 0.69 10.43
C VAL A 42 15.94 -0.04 9.20
N THR A 43 17.19 0.22 8.82
CA THR A 43 17.86 -0.46 7.70
C THR A 43 17.99 -1.95 7.96
N THR A 44 18.44 -2.35 9.16
CA THR A 44 18.58 -3.78 9.51
C THR A 44 17.24 -4.52 9.45
N VAL A 45 16.19 -3.93 10.04
CA VAL A 45 14.84 -4.50 10.01
C VAL A 45 14.32 -4.56 8.58
N LYS A 46 14.53 -3.51 7.79
CA LYS A 46 14.13 -3.45 6.38
C LYS A 46 14.74 -4.59 5.57
N GLU A 47 16.06 -4.74 5.61
CA GLU A 47 16.75 -5.77 4.84
C GLU A 47 16.39 -7.20 5.29
N ALA A 48 16.17 -7.40 6.60
CA ALA A 48 15.76 -8.70 7.12
C ALA A 48 14.32 -9.08 6.73
N ILE A 49 13.37 -8.14 6.84
CA ILE A 49 11.96 -8.37 6.45
C ILE A 49 11.83 -8.54 4.93
N ASP A 50 12.51 -7.71 4.13
CA ASP A 50 12.46 -7.80 2.68
C ASP A 50 12.96 -9.16 2.18
N ASN A 51 14.04 -9.69 2.78
CA ASN A 51 14.55 -11.02 2.46
C ASN A 51 13.61 -12.15 2.89
N ALA A 52 13.00 -12.05 4.08
CA ALA A 52 12.00 -12.99 4.56
C ALA A 52 10.77 -13.05 3.65
N LEU A 53 10.25 -11.89 3.24
CA LEU A 53 9.13 -11.77 2.30
C LEU A 53 9.47 -12.40 0.95
N ASP A 54 10.62 -12.05 0.37
CA ASP A 54 11.05 -12.62 -0.91
C ASP A 54 11.20 -14.16 -0.81
N ALA A 55 11.78 -14.69 0.27
CA ALA A 55 11.97 -16.12 0.46
C ALA A 55 10.62 -16.88 0.55
N CYS A 56 9.65 -16.32 1.27
CA CYS A 56 8.31 -16.89 1.37
C CYS A 56 7.57 -16.85 0.02
N GLU A 57 7.61 -15.71 -0.67
CA GLU A 57 6.95 -15.52 -1.97
C GLU A 57 7.55 -16.41 -3.07
N GLU A 58 8.88 -16.57 -3.10
CA GLU A 58 9.57 -17.48 -4.04
C GLU A 58 9.17 -18.95 -3.81
N ALA A 59 8.86 -19.33 -2.57
CA ALA A 59 8.40 -20.67 -2.22
C ALA A 59 6.87 -20.85 -2.34
N GLY A 60 6.12 -19.79 -2.67
CA GLY A 60 4.66 -19.82 -2.70
C GLY A 60 4.01 -19.99 -1.33
N VAL A 61 4.72 -19.64 -0.25
CA VAL A 61 4.23 -19.71 1.14
C VAL A 61 3.72 -18.34 1.56
N LEU A 62 2.55 -18.30 2.21
CA LEU A 62 2.04 -17.06 2.80
C LEU A 62 2.94 -16.64 3.98
N PRO A 63 3.56 -15.45 3.94
CA PRO A 63 4.51 -15.04 4.97
C PRO A 63 3.85 -14.91 6.35
N ASP A 64 4.51 -15.48 7.36
CA ASP A 64 4.29 -15.22 8.79
C ASP A 64 5.65 -14.90 9.40
N ILE A 65 5.91 -13.61 9.60
CA ILE A 65 7.20 -13.09 10.01
C ILE A 65 7.08 -12.57 11.43
N TYR A 66 7.98 -13.02 12.30
CA TYR A 66 8.17 -12.49 13.64
C TYR A 66 9.37 -11.53 13.66
N LEU A 67 9.17 -10.35 14.25
CA LEU A 67 10.20 -9.34 14.51
C LEU A 67 10.26 -9.07 16.01
N GLY A 68 11.38 -9.40 16.64
CA GLY A 68 11.68 -9.06 18.03
C GLY A 68 12.78 -8.00 18.12
N ILE A 69 12.56 -6.94 18.89
CA ILE A 69 13.56 -5.91 19.17
C ILE A 69 13.70 -5.77 20.68
N PHE A 70 14.87 -6.16 21.17
CA PHE A 70 15.18 -6.20 22.59
C PHE A 70 16.36 -5.30 22.90
N ARG A 71 16.22 -4.47 23.95
CA ARG A 71 17.34 -3.73 24.50
C ARG A 71 18.18 -4.69 25.36
N MET A 72 19.47 -4.76 25.07
CA MET A 72 20.44 -5.53 25.85
C MET A 72 21.16 -4.57 26.82
N GLU A 73 22.46 -4.73 27.00
CA GLU A 73 23.26 -3.85 27.86
C GLU A 73 23.58 -2.51 27.16
N GLY A 74 23.40 -1.40 27.87
CA GLY A 74 23.70 -0.06 27.38
C GLY A 74 22.88 0.35 26.16
N ASP A 75 23.56 0.61 25.05
CA ASP A 75 22.99 1.01 23.76
C ASP A 75 23.00 -0.13 22.73
N ILE A 76 23.21 -1.38 23.17
CA ILE A 76 23.16 -2.55 22.30
C ILE A 76 21.71 -3.03 22.19
N PHE A 77 21.25 -3.18 20.95
CA PHE A 77 19.95 -3.73 20.62
C PHE A 77 20.12 -5.06 19.90
N LYS A 78 19.28 -6.02 20.25
CA LYS A 78 19.14 -7.31 19.57
C LYS A 78 17.91 -7.27 18.69
N VAL A 79 18.12 -7.45 17.39
CA VAL A 79 17.06 -7.59 16.39
C VAL A 79 16.96 -9.06 15.99
N VAL A 80 15.78 -9.64 16.17
CA VAL A 80 15.44 -11.01 15.80
C VAL A 80 14.41 -10.96 14.69
N VAL A 81 14.69 -11.60 13.56
CA VAL A 81 13.70 -11.81 12.50
C VAL A 81 13.59 -13.30 12.23
N GLU A 82 12.37 -13.82 12.29
CA GLU A 82 12.05 -15.22 12.03
C GLU A 82 10.97 -15.30 10.96
N ASP A 83 11.20 -16.11 9.94
CA ASP A 83 10.29 -16.36 8.83
C ASP A 83 9.88 -17.84 8.74
N ASN A 84 8.75 -18.07 8.07
CA ASN A 84 8.26 -19.39 7.70
C ASN A 84 8.57 -19.75 6.24
N GLY A 85 9.65 -19.20 5.67
CA GLY A 85 10.09 -19.50 4.30
C GLY A 85 10.67 -20.91 4.15
N PRO A 86 11.25 -21.26 3.00
CA PRO A 86 11.77 -22.59 2.71
C PRO A 86 13.05 -22.96 3.50
N GLY A 87 13.63 -22.00 4.24
CA GLY A 87 14.96 -22.14 4.84
C GLY A 87 16.09 -21.97 3.82
N ILE A 88 17.32 -21.91 4.33
CA ILE A 88 18.54 -21.77 3.54
C ILE A 88 19.37 -23.03 3.72
N VAL A 89 19.84 -23.59 2.61
CA VAL A 89 20.71 -24.76 2.62
C VAL A 89 21.96 -24.48 3.46
N PRO A 90 22.36 -25.37 4.39
CA PRO A 90 23.42 -25.09 5.37
C PRO A 90 24.74 -24.59 4.77
N ASP A 91 25.12 -25.10 3.60
CA ASP A 91 26.38 -24.70 2.93
C ASP A 91 26.33 -23.28 2.34
N ASN A 92 25.14 -22.75 2.09
CA ASN A 92 24.95 -21.40 1.55
C ASN A 92 24.81 -20.34 2.66
N ILE A 93 24.47 -20.73 3.89
CA ILE A 93 24.26 -19.80 5.02
C ILE A 93 25.47 -18.88 5.22
N PRO A 94 26.72 -19.38 5.30
CA PRO A 94 27.87 -18.49 5.49
C PRO A 94 27.99 -17.44 4.38
N TYR A 95 27.75 -17.81 3.12
CA TYR A 95 27.87 -16.89 2.01
C TYR A 95 26.74 -15.85 1.96
N VAL A 96 25.52 -16.23 2.34
CA VAL A 96 24.37 -15.30 2.35
C VAL A 96 24.54 -14.19 3.39
N PHE A 97 25.12 -14.50 4.56
CA PHE A 97 25.23 -13.55 5.68
C PHE A 97 26.64 -12.99 5.88
N GLY A 98 27.67 -13.71 5.45
CA GLY A 98 29.08 -13.40 5.68
C GLY A 98 29.87 -12.96 4.44
N LYS A 99 29.22 -12.83 3.27
CA LYS A 99 29.86 -12.34 2.04
C LYS A 99 29.07 -11.18 1.45
N LEU A 100 29.76 -10.08 1.14
CA LEU A 100 29.16 -8.94 0.43
C LEU A 100 29.21 -9.17 -1.09
N LEU A 101 28.21 -8.66 -1.81
CA LEU A 101 28.02 -8.84 -3.25
C LEU A 101 27.80 -10.32 -3.65
N TYR A 102 27.20 -11.10 -2.75
CA TYR A 102 26.86 -12.49 -2.99
C TYR A 102 25.34 -12.64 -3.09
N GLY A 103 24.86 -13.26 -4.17
CA GLY A 103 23.44 -13.52 -4.33
C GLY A 103 23.07 -14.03 -5.72
N SER A 104 22.04 -14.87 -5.77
CA SER A 104 21.48 -15.41 -7.02
C SER A 104 20.74 -14.37 -7.87
N ARG A 105 20.45 -13.18 -7.30
CA ARG A 105 19.59 -12.15 -7.89
C ARG A 105 20.33 -11.17 -8.81
N PHE A 106 21.66 -11.16 -8.80
CA PHE A 106 22.47 -10.13 -9.49
C PHE A 106 22.42 -10.23 -11.02
N HIS A 107 22.17 -11.43 -11.56
CA HIS A 107 22.20 -11.71 -13.01
C HIS A 107 20.81 -11.90 -13.62
N GLN A 108 19.75 -11.81 -12.81
CA GLN A 108 18.38 -12.08 -13.24
C GLN A 108 17.60 -10.77 -13.35
N ILE A 109 17.07 -10.48 -14.54
CA ILE A 109 16.18 -9.34 -14.74
C ILE A 109 14.76 -9.79 -14.38
N ARG A 110 14.37 -9.52 -13.14
CA ARG A 110 13.02 -9.70 -12.61
C ARG A 110 12.76 -8.67 -11.52
N GLN A 111 11.50 -8.42 -11.18
CA GLN A 111 11.17 -7.62 -10.01
C GLN A 111 11.68 -8.31 -8.74
N SER A 112 12.39 -7.57 -7.90
CA SER A 112 12.79 -7.99 -6.55
C SER A 112 12.87 -6.79 -5.61
N ARG A 113 12.75 -7.03 -4.30
CA ARG A 113 12.94 -6.00 -3.26
C ARG A 113 14.43 -5.62 -3.14
N GLY A 114 15.30 -6.64 -3.10
CA GLY A 114 16.76 -6.52 -3.10
C GLY A 114 17.41 -6.88 -4.44
N GLN A 115 18.36 -6.06 -4.92
CA GLN A 115 19.00 -6.20 -6.24
C GLN A 115 20.51 -6.48 -6.19
N GLN A 116 21.22 -5.98 -5.16
CA GLN A 116 22.69 -5.92 -5.15
C GLN A 116 23.38 -7.02 -4.31
N GLY A 117 22.64 -7.80 -3.50
CA GLY A 117 23.25 -8.85 -2.65
C GLY A 117 24.15 -8.30 -1.53
N ILE A 118 23.85 -7.09 -1.03
CA ILE A 118 24.64 -6.40 0.01
C ILE A 118 23.86 -6.29 1.33
N GLY A 119 22.52 -6.25 1.26
CA GLY A 119 21.64 -5.79 2.34
C GLY A 119 21.90 -6.42 3.71
N ILE A 120 21.65 -7.73 3.84
CA ILE A 120 21.76 -8.39 5.13
C ILE A 120 23.21 -8.57 5.59
N SER A 121 24.14 -8.85 4.67
CA SER A 121 25.58 -8.93 4.97
C SER A 121 26.14 -7.59 5.49
N ALA A 122 25.60 -6.46 5.01
CA ALA A 122 25.95 -5.14 5.53
C ALA A 122 25.45 -4.94 6.97
N ALA A 123 24.28 -5.47 7.33
CA ALA A 123 23.80 -5.45 8.71
C ALA A 123 24.67 -6.32 9.64
N VAL A 124 25.11 -7.49 9.16
CA VAL A 124 26.06 -8.36 9.88
C VAL A 124 27.40 -7.66 10.10
N LEU A 125 27.94 -7.03 9.04
CA LEU A 125 29.18 -6.26 9.16
C LEU A 125 29.03 -5.06 10.12
N TYR A 126 27.90 -4.34 10.06
CA TYR A 126 27.61 -3.25 10.98
C TYR A 126 27.57 -3.72 12.44
N ALA A 127 26.97 -4.87 12.70
CA ALA A 127 26.94 -5.48 14.02
C ALA A 127 28.33 -5.85 14.51
N GLN A 128 29.12 -6.53 13.67
CA GLN A 128 30.50 -6.89 13.98
C GLN A 128 31.35 -5.65 14.30
N LEU A 129 31.21 -4.56 13.54
CA LEU A 129 31.98 -3.32 13.77
C LEU A 129 31.53 -2.53 15.02
N THR A 130 30.27 -2.65 15.43
CA THR A 130 29.73 -1.83 16.53
C THR A 130 29.66 -2.54 17.88
N SER A 131 29.26 -3.82 17.88
CA SER A 131 29.14 -4.65 19.09
C SER A 131 30.24 -5.70 19.22
N GLY A 132 30.93 -6.04 18.12
CA GLY A 132 31.89 -7.15 18.08
C GLY A 132 31.25 -8.55 18.10
N ARG A 133 29.91 -8.65 18.12
CA ARG A 133 29.20 -9.93 18.21
C ARG A 133 28.92 -10.52 16.83
N PRO A 134 29.04 -11.85 16.66
CA PRO A 134 28.65 -12.54 15.43
C PRO A 134 27.13 -12.51 15.22
N ALA A 135 26.68 -12.68 13.98
CA ALA A 135 25.27 -12.91 13.70
C ALA A 135 24.92 -14.38 13.98
N LEU A 136 23.82 -14.61 14.68
CA LEU A 136 23.28 -15.95 14.93
C LEU A 136 22.22 -16.26 13.87
N VAL A 137 22.38 -17.37 13.16
CA VAL A 137 21.43 -17.82 12.13
C VAL A 137 20.98 -19.23 12.44
N ILE A 138 19.68 -19.44 12.50
CA ILE A 138 19.05 -20.76 12.56
C ILE A 138 18.28 -20.97 11.28
N SER A 139 18.44 -22.13 10.63
CA SER A 139 17.63 -22.44 9.44
C SER A 139 17.33 -23.93 9.33
N ARG A 140 16.16 -24.24 8.76
CA ARG A 140 15.70 -25.61 8.49
C ARG A 140 15.02 -25.68 7.12
N CYS A 141 15.43 -26.64 6.31
CA CYS A 141 14.93 -26.86 4.94
C CYS A 141 13.95 -28.05 4.88
N GLY A 142 12.88 -28.02 5.67
CA GLY A 142 11.86 -29.07 5.69
C GLY A 142 11.88 -29.96 6.95
N SER A 143 10.76 -30.63 7.22
CA SER A 143 10.57 -31.49 8.40
C SER A 143 11.50 -32.69 8.41
N ASP A 144 11.91 -33.17 7.24
CA ASP A 144 12.82 -34.30 7.02
C ASP A 144 14.29 -33.95 7.29
N ARG A 145 14.63 -32.66 7.41
CA ARG A 145 16.00 -32.19 7.60
C ARG A 145 16.22 -31.60 8.99
N PRO A 146 17.42 -31.76 9.56
CA PRO A 146 17.76 -31.14 10.83
C PRO A 146 17.87 -29.62 10.70
N ALA A 147 17.64 -28.91 11.81
CA ALA A 147 17.88 -27.48 11.88
C ALA A 147 19.34 -27.22 12.30
N PHE A 148 19.96 -26.22 11.70
CA PHE A 148 21.34 -25.85 12.01
C PHE A 148 21.40 -24.44 12.59
N ARG A 149 22.21 -24.28 13.64
CA ARG A 149 22.58 -23.00 14.25
C ARG A 149 24.00 -22.64 13.85
N PHE A 150 24.16 -21.45 13.28
CA PHE A 150 25.42 -20.88 12.85
C PHE A 150 25.72 -19.58 13.60
N LEU A 151 27.00 -19.38 13.92
CA LEU A 151 27.55 -18.07 14.27
C LEU A 151 28.43 -17.61 13.12
N VAL A 152 28.03 -16.54 12.43
CA VAL A 152 28.67 -16.06 11.20
C VAL A 152 29.24 -14.65 11.39
N GLN A 153 30.43 -14.43 10.84
CA GLN A 153 31.11 -13.13 10.73
C GLN A 153 31.65 -12.92 9.31
N VAL A 154 32.01 -11.67 8.99
CA VAL A 154 32.64 -11.30 7.73
C VAL A 154 34.13 -11.10 7.98
N LYS A 155 35.00 -11.79 7.23
CA LYS A 155 36.44 -11.49 7.22
C LYS A 155 36.68 -10.20 6.45
N THR A 156 37.03 -9.15 7.17
CA THR A 156 37.07 -7.78 6.66
C THR A 156 38.13 -7.54 5.60
N GLU A 157 39.22 -8.32 5.62
CA GLU A 157 40.34 -8.21 4.69
C GLU A 157 40.06 -8.91 3.35
N THR A 158 39.32 -10.03 3.39
CA THR A 158 39.15 -10.94 2.23
C THR A 158 37.73 -10.95 1.67
N ASN A 159 36.74 -10.38 2.38
CA ASN A 159 35.32 -10.50 2.05
C ASN A 159 34.87 -11.97 1.90
N GLU A 160 35.40 -12.84 2.75
CA GLU A 160 34.97 -14.23 2.85
C GLU A 160 34.26 -14.46 4.20
N PRO A 161 33.29 -15.36 4.25
CA PRO A 161 32.58 -15.64 5.49
C PRO A 161 33.45 -16.41 6.48
N GLU A 162 33.28 -16.12 7.76
CA GLU A 162 33.85 -16.87 8.88
C GLU A 162 32.75 -17.52 9.71
N VAL A 163 32.83 -18.84 9.87
CA VAL A 163 31.90 -19.61 10.71
C VAL A 163 32.59 -19.91 12.02
N LEU A 164 32.15 -19.29 13.10
CA LEU A 164 32.70 -19.49 14.45
C LEU A 164 32.15 -20.76 15.10
N ALA A 165 30.88 -21.08 14.84
CA ALA A 165 30.22 -22.27 15.35
C ALA A 165 29.18 -22.77 14.34
N LYS A 166 29.07 -24.10 14.25
CA LYS A 166 28.03 -24.81 13.50
C LYS A 166 27.54 -25.96 14.37
N GLU A 167 26.27 -25.93 14.72
CA GLU A 167 25.64 -26.93 15.58
C GLU A 167 24.32 -27.39 14.99
N GLU A 168 24.04 -28.68 15.15
CA GLU A 168 22.72 -29.24 14.86
C GLU A 168 21.83 -29.07 16.10
N ILE A 169 20.63 -28.52 15.91
CA ILE A 169 19.70 -28.23 17.02
C ILE A 169 18.30 -28.77 16.72
N SER A 170 17.54 -29.08 17.77
CA SER A 170 16.10 -29.30 17.65
C SER A 170 15.39 -27.95 17.56
N TRP A 171 14.54 -27.77 16.54
CA TRP A 171 13.73 -26.57 16.35
C TRP A 171 12.27 -26.96 16.09
N ASP A 172 11.34 -26.21 16.68
CA ASP A 172 9.90 -26.47 16.64
C ASP A 172 9.27 -26.18 15.27
N ARG A 173 9.92 -25.34 14.45
CA ARG A 173 9.47 -25.03 13.09
C ARG A 173 9.78 -26.15 12.10
N VAL A 174 8.87 -26.35 11.14
CA VAL A 174 9.02 -27.33 10.05
C VAL A 174 10.01 -26.84 8.99
N HIS A 175 9.95 -25.56 8.65
CA HIS A 175 10.89 -24.88 7.76
C HIS A 175 10.92 -23.40 8.14
N GLY A 176 11.99 -22.70 7.77
CA GLY A 176 12.13 -21.27 8.01
C GLY A 176 13.57 -20.87 8.29
N THR A 177 13.76 -19.56 8.45
CA THR A 177 15.04 -18.98 8.88
C THR A 177 14.80 -18.00 10.02
N ARG A 178 15.70 -18.01 11.00
CA ARG A 178 15.76 -17.05 12.09
C ARG A 178 17.13 -16.43 12.11
N ILE A 179 17.19 -15.10 12.09
CA ILE A 179 18.42 -14.33 12.23
C ILE A 179 18.36 -13.45 13.46
N GLU A 180 19.45 -13.43 14.21
CA GLU A 180 19.64 -12.54 15.36
C GLU A 180 20.90 -11.70 15.15
N ILE A 181 20.75 -10.38 15.19
CA ILE A 181 21.83 -9.42 15.00
C ILE A 181 21.86 -8.47 16.19
N GLU A 182 23.03 -8.31 16.79
CA GLU A 182 23.24 -7.44 17.95
C GLU A 182 24.18 -6.29 17.61
N PHE A 183 23.71 -5.06 17.72
CA PHE A 183 24.47 -3.87 17.30
C PHE A 183 24.15 -2.66 18.16
N LYS A 184 25.05 -1.65 18.16
CA LYS A 184 24.79 -0.39 18.86
C LYS A 184 23.75 0.43 18.10
N SER A 185 22.67 0.82 18.76
CA SER A 185 21.56 1.55 18.12
C SER A 185 20.79 2.43 19.10
N SER A 186 19.70 3.05 18.64
CA SER A 186 18.78 3.83 19.46
C SER A 186 17.34 3.68 18.95
N LEU A 187 16.41 3.47 19.88
CA LEU A 187 14.96 3.44 19.61
C LEU A 187 14.31 4.83 19.51
N ALA A 188 15.08 5.93 19.43
CA ALA A 188 14.51 7.25 19.17
C ALA A 188 13.66 7.29 17.88
N ALA A 189 13.96 6.42 16.90
CA ALA A 189 13.19 6.27 15.66
C ALA A 189 12.00 5.28 15.75
N ARG A 190 11.56 4.88 16.96
CA ARG A 190 10.48 3.90 17.15
C ARG A 190 9.22 4.22 16.34
N LYS A 191 8.76 5.47 16.35
CA LYS A 191 7.58 5.89 15.56
C LYS A 191 7.75 5.60 14.07
N ARG A 192 8.92 5.93 13.50
CA ARG A 192 9.23 5.73 12.08
C ARG A 192 9.37 4.25 11.73
N LEU A 193 9.91 3.45 12.65
CA LEU A 193 9.98 2.00 12.49
C LEU A 193 8.58 1.38 12.43
N ILE A 194 7.69 1.76 13.34
CA ILE A 194 6.29 1.30 13.35
C ILE A 194 5.58 1.75 12.06
N GLU A 195 5.83 2.97 11.58
CA GLU A 195 5.28 3.43 10.30
C GLU A 195 5.81 2.62 9.11
N TYR A 196 7.11 2.31 9.08
CA TYR A 196 7.68 1.42 8.05
C TYR A 196 6.97 0.07 8.06
N LEU A 197 6.81 -0.55 9.23
CA LEU A 197 6.14 -1.85 9.38
C LEU A 197 4.68 -1.80 8.95
N ARG A 198 3.95 -0.72 9.29
CA ARG A 198 2.59 -0.48 8.82
C ARG A 198 2.53 -0.31 7.31
N TYR A 199 3.48 0.40 6.71
CA TYR A 199 3.53 0.57 5.25
C TYR A 199 3.85 -0.75 4.56
N THR A 200 4.71 -1.57 5.17
CA THR A 200 5.00 -2.94 4.71
C THR A 200 3.77 -3.83 4.79
N SER A 201 2.90 -3.71 5.81
CA SER A 201 1.65 -4.48 5.88
C SER A 201 0.62 -4.05 4.82
N VAL A 202 0.54 -2.76 4.51
CA VAL A 202 -0.36 -2.25 3.44
C VAL A 202 0.04 -2.79 2.06
N VAL A 203 1.34 -2.80 1.76
CA VAL A 203 1.85 -3.17 0.42
C VAL A 203 2.01 -4.68 0.24
N ASN A 204 1.97 -5.44 1.34
CA ASN A 204 2.02 -6.90 1.37
C ASN A 204 0.81 -7.48 2.13
N PRO A 205 -0.41 -7.37 1.57
CA PRO A 205 -1.64 -7.78 2.26
C PRO A 205 -1.72 -9.28 2.58
N HIS A 206 -0.93 -10.10 1.90
CA HIS A 206 -0.80 -11.55 2.13
C HIS A 206 0.13 -11.92 3.28
N ALA A 207 0.89 -10.96 3.83
CA ALA A 207 1.86 -11.19 4.89
C ALA A 207 1.26 -10.90 6.28
N ARG A 208 1.61 -11.75 7.24
CA ARG A 208 1.37 -11.51 8.67
C ARG A 208 2.69 -11.08 9.33
N LEU A 209 2.67 -9.96 10.06
CA LEU A 209 3.81 -9.47 10.83
C LEU A 209 3.48 -9.46 12.32
N ARG A 210 4.20 -10.26 13.11
CA ARG A 210 4.14 -10.29 14.58
C ARG A 210 5.34 -9.55 15.13
N ILE A 211 5.11 -8.42 15.77
CA ILE A 211 6.18 -7.52 16.21
C ILE A 211 6.18 -7.45 17.72
N GLU A 212 7.36 -7.57 18.31
CA GLU A 212 7.60 -7.39 19.73
C GLU A 212 8.71 -6.36 19.91
N ILE A 213 8.39 -5.21 20.48
CA ILE A 213 9.36 -4.13 20.74
C ILE A 213 9.29 -3.78 22.22
N GLU A 214 10.35 -4.09 22.96
CA GLU A 214 10.45 -3.82 24.41
C GLU A 214 9.23 -4.31 25.22
N GLY A 215 8.68 -5.47 24.85
CA GLY A 215 7.52 -6.09 25.53
C GLY A 215 6.15 -5.63 25.02
N GLU A 216 6.08 -4.65 24.10
CA GLU A 216 4.84 -4.31 23.39
C GLU A 216 4.67 -5.19 22.15
N ALA A 217 3.58 -5.96 22.11
CA ALA A 217 3.21 -6.79 20.98
C ALA A 217 2.29 -6.03 20.01
N ILE A 218 2.68 -5.97 18.74
CA ILE A 218 1.90 -5.39 17.64
C ILE A 218 1.69 -6.48 16.60
N LEU A 219 0.43 -6.72 16.21
CA LEU A 219 0.07 -7.68 15.17
C LEU A 219 -0.46 -6.93 13.95
N PHE A 220 0.19 -7.11 12.80
CA PHE A 220 -0.38 -6.79 11.50
C PHE A 220 -0.82 -8.10 10.84
N ASP A 221 -2.12 -8.37 10.85
CA ASP A 221 -2.67 -9.62 10.29
C ASP A 221 -2.71 -9.59 8.74
N ARG A 222 -3.06 -10.71 8.10
CA ARG A 222 -3.30 -10.75 6.65
C ARG A 222 -4.60 -10.04 6.30
N ALA A 223 -4.61 -9.33 5.17
CA ALA A 223 -5.81 -8.86 4.50
C ALA A 223 -6.28 -9.81 3.39
N SER A 224 -5.37 -10.64 2.86
CA SER A 224 -5.65 -11.63 1.81
C SER A 224 -4.93 -12.94 2.09
N ASP A 225 -5.55 -14.06 1.75
CA ASP A 225 -4.95 -15.40 1.80
C ASP A 225 -4.51 -15.89 0.40
N GLU A 226 -4.47 -15.00 -0.59
CA GLU A 226 -4.02 -15.32 -1.94
C GLU A 226 -2.49 -15.27 -2.04
N PRO A 227 -1.82 -16.33 -2.52
CA PRO A 227 -0.38 -16.32 -2.72
C PRO A 227 0.00 -15.42 -3.89
N VAL A 228 1.13 -14.74 -3.74
CA VAL A 228 1.70 -13.91 -4.80
C VAL A 228 2.30 -14.79 -5.89
N ILE A 229 2.05 -14.45 -7.14
CA ILE A 229 2.72 -15.09 -8.28
C ILE A 229 4.15 -14.55 -8.36
N PRO A 230 5.19 -15.40 -8.20
CA PRO A 230 6.56 -14.93 -8.22
C PRO A 230 6.97 -14.51 -9.64
N PRO A 231 7.67 -13.38 -9.80
CA PRO A 231 8.14 -12.93 -11.10
C PRO A 231 9.22 -13.86 -11.64
N LYS A 232 9.17 -14.10 -12.96
CA LYS A 232 10.16 -14.93 -13.67
C LYS A 232 11.24 -14.05 -14.29
N ALA A 233 12.46 -14.58 -14.33
CA ALA A 233 13.58 -13.91 -14.97
C ALA A 233 13.35 -13.81 -16.49
N ILE A 234 13.65 -12.64 -17.05
CA ILE A 234 13.67 -12.39 -18.48
C ILE A 234 15.08 -12.07 -18.98
N LEU A 235 15.28 -12.21 -20.29
CA LEU A 235 16.49 -11.75 -20.95
C LEU A 235 16.54 -10.21 -21.04
N PRO A 236 17.73 -9.61 -21.14
CA PRO A 236 17.88 -8.18 -21.36
C PRO A 236 17.17 -7.70 -22.62
N HIS A 237 16.59 -6.51 -22.58
CA HIS A 237 15.93 -5.92 -23.73
C HIS A 237 16.92 -5.03 -24.51
N PRO A 238 16.99 -5.11 -25.86
CA PRO A 238 18.03 -4.44 -26.65
C PRO A 238 18.20 -2.93 -26.39
N HIS A 239 17.11 -2.19 -26.16
CA HIS A 239 17.16 -0.76 -25.88
C HIS A 239 17.83 -0.38 -24.54
N GLY A 240 17.88 -1.31 -23.58
CA GLY A 240 18.41 -1.06 -22.24
C GLY A 240 19.86 -1.51 -22.04
N VAL A 241 20.46 -2.13 -23.04
CA VAL A 241 21.76 -2.78 -22.91
C VAL A 241 22.86 -1.73 -23.07
N GLU A 242 23.70 -1.60 -22.06
CA GLU A 242 24.89 -0.76 -22.10
C GLU A 242 26.11 -1.51 -22.65
N LEU A 243 27.10 -0.78 -23.19
CA LEU A 243 28.27 -1.37 -23.84
C LEU A 243 29.01 -2.39 -22.96
N GLY A 244 29.14 -2.10 -21.67
CA GLY A 244 29.78 -2.99 -20.70
C GLY A 244 29.01 -4.30 -20.49
N GLU A 245 27.69 -4.23 -20.48
CA GLU A 245 26.83 -5.42 -20.40
C GLU A 245 26.89 -6.23 -21.69
N LEU A 246 26.77 -5.56 -22.85
CA LEU A 246 26.89 -6.19 -24.15
C LEU A 246 28.22 -6.93 -24.30
N LYS A 247 29.32 -6.31 -23.86
CA LYS A 247 30.66 -6.94 -23.87
C LYS A 247 30.72 -8.20 -23.02
N ARG A 248 30.11 -8.20 -21.83
CA ARG A 248 30.06 -9.38 -20.96
C ARG A 248 29.26 -10.52 -21.60
N ILE A 249 28.08 -10.21 -22.14
CA ILE A 249 27.20 -11.21 -22.76
C ILE A 249 27.87 -11.77 -24.03
N ALA A 250 28.42 -10.90 -24.87
CA ALA A 250 29.12 -11.28 -26.10
C ALA A 250 30.37 -12.13 -25.82
N GLY A 251 31.14 -11.83 -24.76
CA GLY A 251 32.37 -12.55 -24.42
C GLY A 251 32.17 -14.02 -24.05
N VAL A 252 30.95 -14.42 -23.63
CA VAL A 252 30.61 -15.80 -23.29
C VAL A 252 30.02 -16.56 -24.50
N CYS A 253 29.49 -15.85 -25.49
CA CYS A 253 28.74 -16.43 -26.60
C CYS A 253 29.62 -16.73 -27.81
N LYS A 254 29.66 -18.01 -28.21
CA LYS A 254 30.44 -18.49 -29.37
C LYS A 254 29.63 -18.54 -30.68
N GLU A 255 28.39 -18.06 -30.65
CA GLU A 255 27.42 -18.15 -31.73
C GLU A 255 27.60 -17.02 -32.78
N PRO A 256 27.10 -17.21 -34.01
CA PRO A 256 26.99 -16.13 -34.99
C PRO A 256 26.11 -14.99 -34.48
N LEU A 257 26.34 -13.77 -34.97
CA LEU A 257 25.67 -12.55 -34.51
C LEU A 257 24.13 -12.65 -34.54
N GLU A 258 23.56 -13.25 -35.59
CA GLU A 258 22.11 -13.43 -35.72
C GLU A 258 21.54 -14.36 -34.64
N THR A 259 22.18 -15.51 -34.41
CA THR A 259 21.78 -16.48 -33.37
C THR A 259 21.98 -15.91 -31.97
N PHE A 260 23.09 -15.22 -31.75
CA PHE A 260 23.39 -14.50 -30.52
C PHE A 260 22.28 -13.51 -30.15
N LEU A 261 21.83 -12.70 -31.12
CA LEU A 261 20.79 -11.70 -30.89
C LEU A 261 19.45 -12.33 -30.49
N ILE A 262 19.10 -13.48 -31.08
CA ILE A 262 17.85 -14.19 -30.79
C ILE A 262 17.90 -14.86 -29.41
N ASN A 263 19.02 -15.48 -29.06
CA ASN A 263 19.16 -16.25 -27.82
C ASN A 263 19.44 -15.39 -26.58
N SER A 264 20.07 -14.22 -26.76
CA SER A 264 20.58 -13.40 -25.66
C SER A 264 19.66 -12.25 -25.27
N PHE A 265 18.71 -11.86 -26.14
CA PHE A 265 17.85 -10.70 -25.91
C PHE A 265 16.37 -11.02 -25.99
N SER A 266 15.60 -10.31 -25.16
CA SER A 266 14.15 -10.45 -25.11
C SER A 266 13.50 -9.82 -26.34
N ARG A 267 12.47 -10.49 -26.88
CA ARG A 267 11.62 -10.00 -28.00
C ARG A 267 12.36 -9.79 -29.32
N VAL A 268 13.52 -10.42 -29.51
CA VAL A 268 14.25 -10.43 -30.77
C VAL A 268 13.95 -11.72 -31.55
N GLY A 269 13.26 -11.58 -32.69
CA GLY A 269 13.06 -12.67 -33.64
C GLY A 269 14.03 -12.60 -34.82
N GLN A 270 13.95 -13.56 -35.75
CA GLN A 270 14.80 -13.59 -36.95
C GLN A 270 14.75 -12.30 -37.76
N LYS A 271 13.55 -11.75 -38.00
CA LYS A 271 13.40 -10.49 -38.76
C LYS A 271 14.10 -9.31 -38.07
N THR A 272 13.88 -9.15 -36.77
CA THR A 272 14.47 -8.06 -35.97
C THR A 272 15.97 -8.22 -35.84
N ALA A 273 16.48 -9.45 -35.68
CA ALA A 273 17.91 -9.73 -35.66
C ALA A 273 18.55 -9.34 -37.00
N GLY A 274 17.94 -9.72 -38.13
CA GLY A 274 18.40 -9.32 -39.46
C GLY A 274 18.43 -7.79 -39.65
N GLU A 275 17.41 -7.07 -39.19
CA GLU A 275 17.36 -5.61 -39.22
C GLU A 275 18.48 -4.97 -38.38
N ILE A 276 18.73 -5.48 -37.16
CA ILE A 276 19.81 -4.99 -36.28
C ILE A 276 21.18 -5.19 -36.94
N VAL A 277 21.44 -6.37 -37.52
CA VAL A 277 22.72 -6.68 -38.19
C VAL A 277 22.94 -5.79 -39.42
N GLN A 278 21.87 -5.51 -40.18
CA GLN A 278 21.94 -4.60 -41.31
C GLN A 278 22.25 -3.16 -40.87
N LEU A 279 21.58 -2.67 -39.81
CA LEU A 279 21.80 -1.34 -39.25
C LEU A 279 23.20 -1.19 -38.65
N SER A 280 23.77 -2.25 -38.07
CA SER A 280 25.10 -2.20 -37.48
C SER A 280 26.24 -2.24 -38.52
N GLY A 281 25.94 -2.54 -39.79
CA GLY A 281 26.95 -2.72 -40.84
C GLY A 281 27.86 -3.94 -40.65
N LEU A 282 27.48 -4.88 -39.78
CA LEU A 282 28.28 -6.07 -39.45
C LEU A 282 27.88 -7.25 -40.34
N LYS A 283 28.81 -8.16 -40.60
CA LYS A 283 28.49 -9.40 -41.33
C LYS A 283 27.72 -10.38 -40.43
N PRO A 284 26.62 -11.00 -40.90
CA PRO A 284 25.81 -11.92 -40.08
C PRO A 284 26.57 -13.13 -39.51
N GLY A 285 27.57 -13.63 -40.25
CA GLY A 285 28.40 -14.76 -39.84
C GLY A 285 29.53 -14.40 -38.86
N THR A 286 29.70 -13.14 -38.51
CA THR A 286 30.69 -12.72 -37.52
C THR A 286 30.27 -13.23 -36.14
N ARG A 287 31.22 -13.72 -35.36
CA ARG A 287 30.96 -14.19 -33.99
C ARG A 287 30.96 -13.03 -33.02
N ALA A 288 30.05 -13.05 -32.05
CA ALA A 288 29.91 -11.99 -31.05
C ALA A 288 31.17 -11.86 -30.16
N ASP A 289 31.83 -12.97 -29.82
CA ASP A 289 33.03 -13.01 -28.98
C ASP A 289 34.26 -12.32 -29.59
N LYS A 290 34.29 -12.17 -30.92
CA LYS A 290 35.42 -11.57 -31.66
C LYS A 290 35.21 -10.11 -32.03
N LEU A 291 34.08 -9.51 -31.64
CA LEU A 291 33.84 -8.10 -31.90
C LEU A 291 34.77 -7.24 -31.05
N ASP A 292 35.39 -6.25 -31.69
CA ASP A 292 36.16 -5.20 -31.03
C ASP A 292 35.22 -4.17 -30.38
N ALA A 293 35.80 -3.22 -29.64
CA ALA A 293 35.01 -2.20 -28.94
C ALA A 293 34.18 -1.33 -29.90
N GLU A 294 34.69 -1.08 -31.11
CA GLU A 294 33.99 -0.30 -32.15
C GLU A 294 32.81 -1.08 -32.74
N GLY A 295 33.02 -2.36 -33.05
CA GLY A 295 31.95 -3.27 -33.50
C GLY A 295 30.84 -3.43 -32.46
N LEU A 296 31.20 -3.55 -31.18
CA LEU A 296 30.23 -3.60 -30.08
C LEU A 296 29.45 -2.28 -29.92
N SER A 297 30.11 -1.13 -30.06
CA SER A 297 29.45 0.18 -30.01
C SER A 297 28.47 0.38 -31.19
N SER A 298 28.86 -0.09 -32.37
CA SER A 298 28.03 -0.04 -33.58
C SER A 298 26.80 -0.95 -33.44
N LEU A 299 26.99 -2.15 -32.87
CA LEU A 299 25.90 -3.07 -32.55
C LEU A 299 24.95 -2.50 -31.50
N GLN A 300 25.46 -1.88 -30.43
CA GLN A 300 24.64 -1.24 -29.40
C GLN A 300 23.77 -0.12 -30.00
N SER A 301 24.36 0.73 -30.83
CA SER A 301 23.64 1.82 -31.49
C SER A 301 22.54 1.28 -32.40
N ALA A 302 22.81 0.20 -33.14
CA ALA A 302 21.81 -0.47 -33.98
C ALA A 302 20.68 -1.10 -33.14
N MET A 303 21.01 -1.71 -31.99
CA MET A 303 20.02 -2.27 -31.06
C MET A 303 19.07 -1.22 -30.48
N GLN A 304 19.56 0.00 -30.22
CA GLN A 304 18.74 1.11 -29.70
C GLN A 304 17.88 1.77 -30.79
N GLN A 305 18.28 1.69 -32.06
CA GLN A 305 17.52 2.24 -33.19
C GLN A 305 16.46 1.28 -33.73
N ALA A 306 16.67 -0.04 -33.60
CA ALA A 306 15.74 -1.05 -34.07
C ALA A 306 14.41 -0.98 -33.33
N LYS A 307 13.29 -1.24 -34.03
CA LYS A 307 11.95 -1.25 -33.41
C LYS A 307 11.68 -2.60 -32.77
N VAL A 308 12.09 -2.76 -31.51
CA VAL A 308 11.85 -3.98 -30.72
C VAL A 308 10.56 -3.82 -29.88
N PRO A 309 9.64 -4.81 -29.90
CA PRO A 309 8.46 -4.77 -29.04
C PRO A 309 8.84 -4.78 -27.55
N PRO A 310 8.06 -4.12 -26.68
CA PRO A 310 8.36 -4.08 -25.25
C PRO A 310 8.38 -5.49 -24.62
N PRO A 311 9.17 -5.68 -23.55
CA PRO A 311 9.22 -6.93 -22.81
C PRO A 311 7.87 -7.25 -22.16
N GLN A 312 7.61 -8.54 -21.93
CA GLN A 312 6.35 -8.98 -21.32
C GLN A 312 6.33 -8.69 -19.82
N ALA A 313 5.70 -7.58 -19.44
CA ALA A 313 5.59 -7.13 -18.06
C ALA A 313 4.98 -8.19 -17.12
N ASN A 314 3.91 -8.88 -17.55
CA ASN A 314 3.23 -9.90 -16.74
C ASN A 314 4.12 -11.10 -16.33
N LEU A 315 5.23 -11.32 -17.06
CA LEU A 315 6.15 -12.42 -16.77
C LEU A 315 7.17 -12.04 -15.70
N CYS A 316 7.63 -10.79 -15.71
CA CYS A 316 8.78 -10.32 -14.92
C CYS A 316 8.41 -9.35 -13.80
N LEU A 317 7.18 -8.84 -13.78
CA LEU A 317 6.63 -7.98 -12.75
C LEU A 317 5.49 -8.69 -12.02
N SER A 318 5.42 -8.45 -10.72
CA SER A 318 4.37 -8.87 -9.79
C SER A 318 3.79 -7.61 -9.12
N PRO A 319 2.84 -6.90 -9.79
CA PRO A 319 2.14 -5.77 -9.18
C PRO A 319 1.32 -6.23 -7.98
N ILE A 320 0.83 -5.30 -7.16
CA ILE A 320 -0.01 -5.61 -6.00
C ILE A 320 -1.45 -5.81 -6.45
N GLY A 321 -1.95 -4.96 -7.35
CA GLY A 321 -3.32 -4.96 -7.85
C GLY A 321 -4.26 -4.06 -7.06
N GLU A 322 -5.25 -3.49 -7.77
CA GLU A 322 -6.17 -2.49 -7.22
C GLU A 322 -6.97 -2.98 -6.00
N ALA A 323 -7.44 -4.23 -6.04
CA ALA A 323 -8.24 -4.80 -4.96
C ALA A 323 -7.40 -5.01 -3.69
N LEU A 324 -6.20 -5.57 -3.84
CA LEU A 324 -5.28 -5.84 -2.75
C LEU A 324 -4.73 -4.56 -2.12
N ILE A 325 -4.44 -3.51 -2.91
CA ILE A 325 -4.08 -2.19 -2.38
C ILE A 325 -5.21 -1.60 -1.55
N ARG A 326 -6.46 -1.68 -2.03
CA ARG A 326 -7.63 -1.17 -1.29
C ARG A 326 -7.81 -1.91 0.03
N GLN A 327 -7.77 -3.24 0.03
CA GLN A 327 -7.89 -4.06 1.23
C GLN A 327 -6.76 -3.77 2.24
N GLY A 328 -5.52 -3.64 1.76
CA GLY A 328 -4.38 -3.28 2.61
C GLY A 328 -4.54 -1.90 3.26
N LEU A 329 -5.04 -0.91 2.51
CA LEU A 329 -5.30 0.43 3.03
C LEU A 329 -6.46 0.46 4.02
N GLU A 330 -7.61 -0.13 3.67
CA GLU A 330 -8.83 -0.14 4.51
C GLU A 330 -8.66 -0.93 5.82
N LYS A 331 -7.74 -1.90 5.83
CA LYS A 331 -7.36 -2.62 7.04
C LYS A 331 -6.63 -1.73 8.05
N GLU A 332 -5.69 -0.91 7.58
CA GLU A 332 -4.82 -0.11 8.46
C GLU A 332 -5.36 1.30 8.73
N PHE A 333 -6.24 1.80 7.86
CA PHE A 333 -6.78 3.15 7.90
C PHE A 333 -8.29 3.16 7.64
N GLN A 334 -9.01 4.03 8.35
CA GLN A 334 -10.45 4.22 8.17
C GLN A 334 -10.70 5.41 7.25
N PHE A 335 -11.34 5.16 6.10
CA PHE A 335 -11.69 6.18 5.11
C PHE A 335 -13.20 6.25 4.90
N ASP A 336 -13.68 7.42 4.47
CA ASP A 336 -15.04 7.55 3.92
C ASP A 336 -15.06 7.17 2.43
N PHE A 337 -13.90 7.24 1.77
CA PHE A 337 -13.71 6.93 0.37
C PHE A 337 -12.30 6.38 0.13
N CYS A 338 -12.20 5.25 -0.59
CA CYS A 338 -10.94 4.66 -1.03
C CYS A 338 -11.05 4.18 -2.49
N SER A 339 -10.12 4.59 -3.35
CA SER A 339 -10.02 4.13 -4.74
C SER A 339 -8.56 3.82 -5.09
N ALA A 340 -8.35 2.82 -5.94
CA ALA A 340 -7.04 2.38 -6.41
C ALA A 340 -7.06 2.18 -7.93
N ARG A 341 -5.91 2.37 -8.58
CA ARG A 341 -5.72 2.18 -10.03
C ARG A 341 -4.36 1.55 -10.33
N THR A 342 -4.36 0.56 -11.21
CA THR A 342 -3.15 -0.07 -11.77
C THR A 342 -3.05 0.31 -13.24
N ARG A 343 -1.98 1.02 -13.62
CA ARG A 343 -1.75 1.46 -14.99
C ARG A 343 -1.25 0.31 -15.87
N PRO A 344 -1.45 0.40 -17.20
CA PRO A 344 -0.77 -0.51 -18.13
C PRO A 344 0.75 -0.39 -17.99
N ALA A 345 1.47 -1.46 -18.31
CA ALA A 345 2.91 -1.47 -18.22
C ALA A 345 3.56 -0.50 -19.22
N GLY A 346 4.48 0.32 -18.72
CA GLY A 346 5.40 1.15 -19.50
C GLY A 346 6.78 0.50 -19.60
N VAL A 347 7.68 1.13 -20.35
CA VAL A 347 9.09 0.73 -20.45
C VAL A 347 9.95 1.97 -20.32
N HIS A 348 11.01 1.90 -19.51
CA HIS A 348 12.07 2.90 -19.46
C HIS A 348 13.41 2.18 -19.65
N HIS A 349 14.30 2.67 -20.50
CA HIS A 349 15.64 2.10 -20.69
C HIS A 349 15.65 0.55 -20.83
N GLY A 350 14.68 -0.02 -21.56
CA GLY A 350 14.52 -1.47 -21.73
C GLY A 350 13.94 -2.24 -20.53
N HIS A 351 13.70 -1.59 -19.39
CA HIS A 351 13.08 -2.18 -18.21
C HIS A 351 11.56 -1.92 -18.18
N PRO A 352 10.73 -2.97 -18.12
CA PRO A 352 9.30 -2.78 -17.93
C PRO A 352 9.00 -2.25 -16.53
N PHE A 353 8.03 -1.36 -16.43
CA PHE A 353 7.53 -0.87 -15.15
C PHE A 353 6.00 -0.76 -15.15
N ILE A 354 5.39 -0.87 -13.97
CA ILE A 354 3.97 -0.66 -13.72
C ILE A 354 3.84 0.36 -12.59
N VAL A 355 2.93 1.32 -12.75
CA VAL A 355 2.58 2.28 -11.71
C VAL A 355 1.21 1.93 -11.15
N GLU A 356 1.13 1.85 -9.83
CA GLU A 356 -0.12 1.66 -9.10
C GLU A 356 -0.28 2.84 -8.15
N ALA A 357 -1.49 3.37 -8.04
CA ALA A 357 -1.78 4.45 -7.13
C ALA A 357 -3.09 4.19 -6.40
N ALA A 358 -3.21 4.72 -5.19
CA ALA A 358 -4.47 4.75 -4.47
C ALA A 358 -4.65 6.04 -3.70
N LEU A 359 -5.92 6.40 -3.48
CA LEU A 359 -6.33 7.60 -2.78
C LEU A 359 -7.37 7.23 -1.73
N GLY A 360 -7.08 7.58 -0.48
CA GLY A 360 -8.01 7.53 0.64
C GLY A 360 -8.41 8.95 1.07
N TYR A 361 -9.68 9.14 1.43
CA TYR A 361 -10.19 10.43 1.89
C TYR A 361 -11.13 10.29 3.10
N GLY A 362 -11.02 11.22 4.05
CA GLY A 362 -11.92 11.34 5.19
C GLY A 362 -11.68 10.30 6.29
N GLY A 363 -12.75 9.94 7.01
CA GLY A 363 -12.70 8.98 8.12
C GLY A 363 -11.89 9.50 9.32
N ARG A 364 -10.88 8.72 9.75
CA ARG A 364 -10.02 9.08 10.90
C ARG A 364 -8.67 9.68 10.47
N LEU A 365 -8.56 10.14 9.23
CA LEU A 365 -7.39 10.90 8.79
C LEU A 365 -7.34 12.29 9.43
N GLU A 366 -6.12 12.83 9.55
CA GLU A 366 -5.90 14.19 10.06
C GLU A 366 -6.58 15.22 9.15
N THR A 367 -7.46 16.04 9.73
CA THR A 367 -8.26 17.02 8.96
C THR A 367 -7.47 18.27 8.58
N GLU A 368 -6.39 18.55 9.30
CA GLU A 368 -5.52 19.71 9.10
C GLU A 368 -4.11 19.24 8.72
N GLY A 369 -3.44 20.00 7.86
CA GLY A 369 -2.08 19.70 7.40
C GLY A 369 -2.00 19.13 5.99
N ASN A 370 -0.80 18.67 5.64
CA ASN A 370 -0.51 18.08 4.34
C ASN A 370 -1.02 16.64 4.28
N ALA A 371 -1.41 16.21 3.08
CA ALA A 371 -1.81 14.84 2.81
C ALA A 371 -0.70 13.85 3.22
N ARG A 372 -1.12 12.69 3.70
CA ARG A 372 -0.20 11.60 4.03
C ARG A 372 0.23 10.90 2.74
N ILE A 373 1.52 11.01 2.40
CA ILE A 373 2.07 10.43 1.18
C ILE A 373 2.82 9.14 1.51
N MET A 374 2.42 8.04 0.87
CA MET A 374 3.04 6.73 0.98
C MET A 374 3.67 6.37 -0.37
N ARG A 375 5.00 6.21 -0.38
CA ARG A 375 5.79 5.95 -1.59
C ARG A 375 6.36 4.55 -1.54
N PHE A 376 6.24 3.81 -2.62
CA PHE A 376 6.72 2.43 -2.70
C PHE A 376 7.47 2.17 -4.00
N ALA A 377 8.50 1.34 -3.90
CA ALA A 377 9.21 0.79 -5.05
C ALA A 377 9.34 -0.72 -4.86
N ASN A 378 8.92 -1.53 -5.83
CA ASN A 378 8.98 -3.00 -5.76
C ASN A 378 8.46 -3.57 -4.42
N ARG A 379 7.31 -3.09 -3.93
CA ARG A 379 6.71 -3.46 -2.62
C ARG A 379 7.55 -3.12 -1.39
N VAL A 380 8.52 -2.23 -1.51
CA VAL A 380 9.34 -1.69 -0.41
C VAL A 380 8.92 -0.25 -0.11
N PRO A 381 8.58 0.10 1.15
CA PRO A 381 8.29 1.47 1.55
C PRO A 381 9.51 2.39 1.47
N LEU A 382 9.34 3.59 0.90
CA LEU A 382 10.37 4.62 0.81
C LEU A 382 10.16 5.67 1.91
N MET A 383 10.91 5.55 3.01
CA MET A 383 10.70 6.36 4.20
C MET A 383 11.44 7.71 4.21
N TYR A 384 12.57 7.83 3.51
CA TYR A 384 13.46 9.01 3.58
C TYR A 384 13.46 9.81 2.26
N GLN A 385 14.04 11.01 2.29
CA GLN A 385 14.25 11.86 1.10
C GLN A 385 12.99 12.14 0.26
N GLN A 386 11.86 12.40 0.93
CA GLN A 386 10.60 12.67 0.25
C GLN A 386 10.69 13.84 -0.76
N GLY A 387 11.47 14.89 -0.45
CA GLY A 387 11.63 16.06 -1.32
C GLY A 387 12.41 15.79 -2.62
N ALA A 388 13.25 14.76 -2.67
CA ALA A 388 14.03 14.40 -3.85
C ALA A 388 13.31 13.37 -4.75
N CYS A 389 12.16 12.84 -4.31
CA CYS A 389 11.49 11.75 -5.00
C CYS A 389 10.53 12.25 -6.08
N ALA A 390 10.65 11.69 -7.28
CA ALA A 390 9.77 11.96 -8.42
C ALA A 390 8.28 11.75 -8.09
N ILE A 391 7.95 10.76 -7.24
CA ILE A 391 6.57 10.50 -6.78
C ILE A 391 6.00 11.74 -6.08
N THR A 392 6.74 12.31 -5.12
CA THR A 392 6.32 13.53 -4.41
C THR A 392 6.22 14.71 -5.36
N GLY A 393 7.17 14.83 -6.29
CA GLY A 393 7.16 15.86 -7.34
C GLY A 393 5.91 15.80 -8.22
N CYS A 394 5.50 14.60 -8.64
CA CYS A 394 4.27 14.37 -9.40
C CYS A 394 3.02 14.74 -8.58
N ILE A 395 2.96 14.32 -7.30
CA ILE A 395 1.84 14.66 -6.41
C ILE A 395 1.73 16.17 -6.23
N SER A 396 2.84 16.88 -6.08
CA SER A 396 2.87 18.35 -5.96
C SER A 396 2.42 19.05 -7.24
N THR A 397 2.79 18.50 -8.41
CA THR A 397 2.48 19.09 -9.73
C THR A 397 1.00 18.94 -10.12
N VAL A 398 0.31 17.89 -9.64
CA VAL A 398 -1.12 17.70 -9.90
C VAL A 398 -1.93 18.85 -9.25
N ASN A 399 -2.85 19.44 -10.03
CA ASN A 399 -3.72 20.52 -9.55
C ASN A 399 -4.92 19.97 -8.78
N TRP A 400 -4.74 19.70 -7.48
CA TRP A 400 -5.75 19.08 -6.61
C TRP A 400 -6.99 19.95 -6.39
N LYS A 401 -6.88 21.28 -6.54
CA LYS A 401 -8.01 22.21 -6.43
C LYS A 401 -9.11 21.90 -7.44
N THR A 402 -8.75 21.38 -8.62
CA THR A 402 -9.72 20.98 -9.65
C THR A 402 -10.58 19.77 -9.25
N TYR A 403 -10.12 19.02 -8.25
CA TYR A 403 -10.75 17.84 -7.67
C TYR A 403 -11.39 18.12 -6.29
N ASN A 404 -11.63 19.39 -5.96
CA ASN A 404 -12.18 19.85 -4.68
C ASN A 404 -11.31 19.52 -3.45
N VAL A 405 -9.99 19.43 -3.65
CA VAL A 405 -9.02 19.24 -2.56
C VAL A 405 -8.14 20.48 -2.46
N SER A 406 -8.01 21.03 -1.26
CA SER A 406 -7.15 22.19 -0.99
C SER A 406 -5.67 21.83 -1.22
N GLN A 407 -4.85 22.82 -1.56
CA GLN A 407 -3.43 22.60 -1.87
C GLN A 407 -2.59 23.82 -1.51
N SER A 408 -1.47 23.58 -0.83
CA SER A 408 -0.41 24.54 -0.50
C SER A 408 0.94 23.88 -0.80
N GLY A 409 1.30 23.80 -2.08
CA GLY A 409 2.36 22.93 -2.60
C GLY A 409 1.87 21.48 -2.68
N LEU A 410 1.73 20.82 -1.54
CA LEU A 410 1.11 19.49 -1.44
C LEU A 410 -0.41 19.61 -1.22
N PRO A 411 -1.20 18.58 -1.58
CA PRO A 411 -2.61 18.51 -1.21
C PRO A 411 -2.75 18.58 0.31
N THR A 412 -3.79 19.27 0.80
CA THR A 412 -4.05 19.46 2.23
C THR A 412 -5.41 18.93 2.64
N GLY A 413 -5.52 18.54 3.91
CA GLY A 413 -6.71 17.95 4.50
C GLY A 413 -6.61 16.42 4.68
N PRO A 414 -7.75 15.75 4.96
CA PRO A 414 -7.80 14.33 5.30
C PRO A 414 -7.66 13.45 4.04
N VAL A 415 -6.48 13.51 3.42
CA VAL A 415 -6.15 12.81 2.18
C VAL A 415 -4.94 11.92 2.43
N LEU A 416 -5.02 10.68 1.97
CA LEU A 416 -3.90 9.75 1.91
C LEU A 416 -3.66 9.37 0.45
N ILE A 417 -2.41 9.48 0.00
CA ILE A 417 -2.01 9.15 -1.37
C ILE A 417 -0.93 8.07 -1.30
N LEU A 418 -1.21 6.93 -1.93
CA LEU A 418 -0.27 5.85 -2.13
C LEU A 418 0.16 5.81 -3.59
N VAL A 419 1.46 5.70 -3.84
CA VAL A 419 2.00 5.43 -5.19
C VAL A 419 3.07 4.36 -5.09
N HIS A 420 2.93 3.34 -5.92
CA HIS A 420 3.82 2.20 -6.06
C HIS A 420 4.37 2.13 -7.48
N VAL A 421 5.70 2.02 -7.60
CA VAL A 421 6.40 1.77 -8.86
C VAL A 421 7.01 0.37 -8.80
N ALA A 422 6.49 -0.54 -9.62
CA ALA A 422 7.06 -1.88 -9.82
C ALA A 422 7.91 -1.88 -11.09
N SER A 423 9.16 -2.33 -11.02
CA SER A 423 10.07 -2.44 -12.16
C SER A 423 11.10 -3.55 -11.94
N THR A 424 11.64 -4.10 -13.04
CA THR A 424 12.82 -4.99 -12.95
C THR A 424 14.07 -4.24 -12.50
N ASN A 425 14.11 -2.93 -12.73
CA ASN A 425 15.17 -2.04 -12.28
C ASN A 425 14.53 -0.69 -11.92
N VAL A 426 14.53 -0.32 -10.65
CA VAL A 426 13.94 0.96 -10.22
C VAL A 426 15.04 2.03 -10.28
N PRO A 427 14.82 3.15 -10.99
CA PRO A 427 15.80 4.22 -11.04
C PRO A 427 15.80 4.99 -9.72
N PHE A 428 16.77 4.72 -8.86
CA PHE A 428 16.94 5.44 -7.59
C PHE A 428 17.88 6.64 -7.75
N THR A 429 17.70 7.68 -6.94
CA THR A 429 18.59 8.85 -6.90
C THR A 429 19.93 8.58 -6.21
N SER A 430 19.98 7.54 -5.37
CA SER A 430 21.13 7.14 -4.57
C SER A 430 21.14 5.63 -4.32
N GLU A 431 22.30 5.10 -3.96
CA GLU A 431 22.50 3.69 -3.57
C GLU A 431 21.70 3.28 -2.33
N SER A 432 21.29 4.25 -1.50
CA SER A 432 20.46 4.03 -0.31
C SER A 432 18.99 3.72 -0.63
N LYS A 433 18.57 3.88 -1.89
CA LYS A 433 17.22 3.53 -2.40
C LYS A 433 16.07 4.23 -1.68
N ASP A 434 16.24 5.49 -1.30
CA ASP A 434 15.22 6.25 -0.55
C ASP A 434 14.23 7.01 -1.45
N ALA A 435 14.62 7.29 -2.70
CA ALA A 435 13.84 8.08 -3.63
C ALA A 435 14.00 7.59 -5.07
N VAL A 436 12.86 7.53 -5.78
CA VAL A 436 12.81 7.28 -7.22
C VAL A 436 13.21 8.56 -7.96
N ALA A 437 14.10 8.42 -8.93
CA ALA A 437 14.59 9.49 -9.80
C ALA A 437 13.52 9.98 -10.78
N ALA A 438 13.67 11.22 -11.25
CA ALA A 438 12.76 11.86 -12.21
C ALA A 438 13.02 11.33 -13.62
N ILE A 439 12.29 10.28 -14.00
CA ILE A 439 12.30 9.71 -15.36
C ILE A 439 10.99 10.09 -16.05
N PRO A 440 11.01 10.78 -17.20
CA PRO A 440 9.81 11.33 -17.84
C PRO A 440 8.70 10.30 -18.09
N GLU A 441 9.05 9.09 -18.52
CA GLU A 441 8.11 7.99 -18.78
C GLU A 441 7.38 7.55 -17.51
N ILE A 442 8.10 7.48 -16.39
CA ILE A 442 7.54 7.08 -15.09
C ILE A 442 6.67 8.21 -14.52
N GLU A 443 7.16 9.45 -14.56
CA GLU A 443 6.43 10.63 -14.05
C GLU A 443 5.10 10.84 -14.77
N ARG A 444 5.09 10.62 -16.10
CA ARG A 444 3.89 10.68 -16.90
C ARG A 444 2.84 9.67 -16.42
N GLU A 445 3.20 8.41 -16.24
CA GLU A 445 2.25 7.39 -15.78
C GLU A 445 1.79 7.59 -14.33
N ILE A 446 2.67 8.08 -13.44
CA ILE A 446 2.28 8.49 -12.08
C ILE A 446 1.23 9.60 -12.15
N THR A 447 1.49 10.64 -12.95
CA THR A 447 0.58 11.79 -13.08
C THR A 447 -0.78 11.36 -13.63
N LEU A 448 -0.81 10.49 -14.64
CA LEU A 448 -2.06 9.97 -15.22
C LEU A 448 -2.86 9.16 -14.19
N ALA A 449 -2.20 8.29 -13.42
CA ALA A 449 -2.85 7.52 -12.36
C ALA A 449 -3.48 8.42 -11.29
N LEU A 450 -2.76 9.45 -10.83
CA LEU A 450 -3.25 10.40 -9.84
C LEU A 450 -4.43 11.23 -10.37
N GLN A 451 -4.41 11.64 -11.64
CA GLN A 451 -5.52 12.36 -12.25
C GLN A 451 -6.79 11.51 -12.34
N GLU A 452 -6.67 10.22 -12.66
CA GLU A 452 -7.82 9.30 -12.66
C GLU A 452 -8.44 9.18 -11.27
N LEU A 453 -7.62 8.98 -10.24
CA LEU A 453 -8.08 8.95 -8.84
C LEU A 453 -8.70 10.29 -8.39
N GLY A 454 -8.15 11.42 -8.84
CA GLY A 454 -8.70 12.74 -8.57
C GLY A 454 -10.12 12.92 -9.13
N ARG A 455 -10.42 12.37 -10.31
CA ARG A 455 -11.77 12.41 -10.91
C ARG A 455 -12.78 11.59 -10.09
N ASP A 456 -12.38 10.43 -9.60
CA ASP A 456 -13.23 9.62 -8.72
C ASP A 456 -13.55 10.37 -7.42
N LEU A 457 -12.52 10.93 -6.79
CA LEU A 457 -12.66 11.70 -5.55
C LEU A 457 -13.58 12.91 -5.75
N LYS A 458 -13.39 13.66 -6.85
CA LYS A 458 -14.25 14.80 -7.18
C LYS A 458 -15.71 14.40 -7.25
N THR A 459 -16.00 13.24 -7.85
CA THR A 459 -17.37 12.72 -7.97
C THR A 459 -17.95 12.42 -6.59
N PHE A 460 -17.17 11.81 -5.70
CA PHE A 460 -17.57 11.55 -4.32
C PHE A 460 -17.83 12.86 -3.53
N LEU A 461 -16.87 13.79 -3.55
CA LEU A 461 -16.99 15.07 -2.84
C LEU A 461 -18.16 15.90 -3.35
N SER A 462 -18.35 15.98 -4.67
CA SER A 462 -19.46 16.74 -5.26
C SER A 462 -20.83 16.16 -4.86
N ARG A 463 -20.95 14.84 -4.75
CA ARG A 463 -22.18 14.20 -4.24
C ARG A 463 -22.41 14.54 -2.77
N ARG A 464 -21.37 14.48 -1.94
CA ARG A 464 -21.44 14.83 -0.52
C ARG A 464 -21.83 16.29 -0.31
N ASP A 465 -21.17 17.22 -0.99
CA ASP A 465 -21.43 18.67 -0.87
C ASP A 465 -22.83 19.03 -1.38
N LYS A 466 -23.29 18.40 -2.46
CA LYS A 466 -24.66 18.58 -2.95
C LYS A 466 -25.69 18.12 -1.91
N ASN A 467 -25.48 16.97 -1.28
CA ASN A 467 -26.37 16.48 -0.24
C ASN A 467 -26.37 17.41 0.98
N ARG A 468 -25.20 17.85 1.43
CA ARG A 468 -25.06 18.82 2.54
C ARG A 468 -25.78 20.13 2.26
N LEU A 469 -25.55 20.73 1.09
CA LEU A 469 -26.19 21.99 0.69
C LEU A 469 -27.71 21.84 0.58
N SER A 470 -28.19 20.69 0.08
CA SER A 470 -29.62 20.39 0.02
C SER A 470 -30.25 20.31 1.40
N GLU A 471 -29.57 19.68 2.37
CA GLU A 471 -30.03 19.61 3.76
C GLU A 471 -30.00 20.97 4.45
N GLU A 472 -28.93 21.75 4.27
CA GLU A 472 -28.81 23.10 4.84
C GLU A 472 -29.92 24.02 4.31
N ARG A 473 -30.21 23.97 3.00
CA ARG A 473 -31.33 24.71 2.39
C ARG A 473 -32.68 24.25 2.95
N ALA A 474 -32.89 22.94 3.06
CA ALA A 474 -34.12 22.38 3.60
C ALA A 474 -34.36 22.86 5.05
N ARG A 475 -33.31 22.86 5.89
CA ARG A 475 -33.38 23.37 7.27
C ARG A 475 -33.66 24.87 7.32
N ALA A 476 -32.98 25.66 6.49
CA ALA A 476 -33.20 27.11 6.44
C ALA A 476 -34.63 27.47 6.02
N ILE A 477 -35.19 26.72 5.05
CA ILE A 477 -36.60 26.91 4.64
C ILE A 477 -37.55 26.53 5.78
N CYS A 478 -37.34 25.38 6.44
CA CYS A 478 -38.19 24.97 7.56
C CYS A 478 -38.11 25.94 8.75
N ALA A 479 -36.99 26.62 8.95
CA ALA A 479 -36.89 27.66 9.99
C ALA A 479 -37.77 28.89 9.70
N ILE A 480 -38.09 29.18 8.44
CA ILE A 480 -38.83 30.39 8.03
C ILE A 480 -40.34 30.09 7.80
N ILE A 481 -40.68 28.85 7.44
CA ILE A 481 -42.07 28.44 7.14
C ILE A 481 -43.07 28.78 8.27
N PRO A 482 -42.78 28.52 9.56
CA PRO A 482 -43.69 28.86 10.65
C PRO A 482 -44.05 30.36 10.69
N ASP A 483 -43.06 31.22 10.54
CA ASP A 483 -43.26 32.68 10.55
C ASP A 483 -44.10 33.15 9.35
N ILE A 484 -43.91 32.52 8.18
CA ILE A 484 -44.74 32.78 6.99
C ILE A 484 -46.17 32.33 7.24
N ALA A 485 -46.37 31.14 7.79
CA ALA A 485 -47.70 30.59 8.07
C ALA A 485 -48.49 31.49 9.03
N ILE A 486 -47.84 31.97 10.11
CA ILE A 486 -48.44 32.90 11.07
C ILE A 486 -48.83 34.21 10.39
N LYS A 487 -47.89 34.87 9.70
CA LYS A 487 -48.17 36.17 9.06
C LYS A 487 -49.25 36.09 7.98
N VAL A 488 -49.26 35.02 7.20
CA VAL A 488 -50.29 34.80 6.17
C VAL A 488 -51.65 34.59 6.83
N ALA A 489 -51.71 33.76 7.88
CA ALA A 489 -52.93 33.49 8.66
C ALA A 489 -53.49 34.77 9.32
N GLU A 490 -52.61 35.60 9.90
CA GLU A 490 -52.96 36.92 10.43
C GLU A 490 -53.54 37.85 9.34
N THR A 491 -52.89 37.89 8.17
CA THR A 491 -53.31 38.78 7.07
C THR A 491 -54.68 38.42 6.50
N ILE A 492 -55.03 37.13 6.48
CA ILE A 492 -56.30 36.63 5.93
C ILE A 492 -57.35 36.31 7.00
N GLU A 493 -57.05 36.61 8.28
CA GLU A 493 -57.88 36.32 9.45
C GLU A 493 -58.35 34.85 9.54
N LYS A 494 -57.45 33.90 9.29
CA LYS A 494 -57.73 32.45 9.37
C LYS A 494 -56.81 31.77 10.39
N PRO A 495 -57.16 30.56 10.87
CA PRO A 495 -56.24 29.77 11.69
C PRO A 495 -54.95 29.45 10.93
N VAL A 496 -53.85 29.31 11.67
CA VAL A 496 -52.53 28.95 11.11
C VAL A 496 -52.64 27.60 10.40
N PRO A 497 -52.22 27.50 9.13
CA PRO A 497 -52.27 26.23 8.41
C PRO A 497 -51.24 25.24 8.97
N ASP A 498 -51.58 23.95 8.97
CA ASP A 498 -50.66 22.88 9.36
C ASP A 498 -49.52 22.74 8.34
N ILE A 499 -48.30 23.09 8.76
CA ILE A 499 -47.08 23.07 7.94
C ILE A 499 -46.33 21.73 7.99
N THR A 500 -46.74 20.79 8.83
CA THR A 500 -45.98 19.55 9.11
C THR A 500 -45.77 18.71 7.84
N ALA A 501 -46.76 18.70 6.93
CA ALA A 501 -46.64 17.98 5.66
C ALA A 501 -45.60 18.64 4.72
N ILE A 502 -45.54 19.97 4.72
CA ILE A 502 -44.59 20.76 3.91
C ILE A 502 -43.17 20.57 4.45
N GLU A 503 -42.99 20.62 5.76
CA GLU A 503 -41.69 20.32 6.41
C GLU A 503 -41.24 18.89 6.12
N GLY A 504 -42.15 17.92 6.20
CA GLY A 504 -41.90 16.52 5.85
C GLY A 504 -41.42 16.35 4.41
N GLN A 505 -42.06 17.04 3.46
CA GLN A 505 -41.68 17.03 2.04
C GLN A 505 -40.30 17.66 1.80
N ILE A 506 -40.03 18.81 2.40
CA ILE A 506 -38.77 19.55 2.23
C ILE A 506 -37.59 18.79 2.86
N MET A 507 -37.79 18.25 4.05
CA MET A 507 -36.77 17.49 4.79
C MET A 507 -36.68 16.02 4.36
N ARG A 508 -37.59 15.55 3.48
CA ARG A 508 -37.71 14.15 3.02
C ARG A 508 -37.75 13.17 4.20
N ARG A 509 -38.68 13.38 5.11
CA ARG A 509 -38.83 12.61 6.36
C ARG A 509 -40.11 11.78 6.36
N LEU A 510 -40.17 10.81 7.26
CA LEU A 510 -41.42 10.17 7.63
C LEU A 510 -42.18 11.11 8.57
N VAL A 511 -43.44 11.38 8.27
CA VAL A 511 -44.33 12.17 9.13
C VAL A 511 -45.47 11.28 9.60
N ALA A 512 -45.67 11.21 10.90
CA ALA A 512 -46.82 10.54 11.51
C ALA A 512 -47.64 11.55 12.28
N LYS A 513 -48.95 11.57 12.00
CA LYS A 513 -49.91 12.47 12.64
C LYS A 513 -50.97 11.67 13.33
N LYS A 514 -51.36 12.08 14.54
CA LYS A 514 -52.49 11.54 15.29
C LYS A 514 -53.47 12.67 15.59
N TRP A 515 -54.76 12.42 15.41
CA TRP A 515 -55.84 13.31 15.82
C TRP A 515 -57.12 12.54 16.08
N THR A 516 -58.02 13.12 16.86
CA THR A 516 -59.31 12.52 17.23
C THR A 516 -60.46 13.39 16.76
N ASN A 517 -61.44 12.79 16.09
CA ASN A 517 -62.67 13.46 15.66
C ASN A 517 -63.89 12.62 16.03
N GLU A 518 -64.84 13.21 16.76
CA GLU A 518 -66.11 12.56 17.16
C GLU A 518 -65.93 11.14 17.76
N GLY A 519 -64.88 10.94 18.58
CA GLY A 519 -64.58 9.65 19.23
C GLY A 519 -63.85 8.62 18.35
N VAL A 520 -63.35 9.03 17.17
CA VAL A 520 -62.52 8.21 16.29
C VAL A 520 -61.11 8.80 16.22
N VAL A 521 -60.12 8.01 16.65
CA VAL A 521 -58.70 8.34 16.58
C VAL A 521 -58.16 7.91 15.22
N THR A 522 -57.53 8.83 14.51
CA THR A 522 -56.87 8.57 13.21
C THR A 522 -55.36 8.78 13.35
N VAL A 523 -54.59 7.80 12.87
CA VAL A 523 -53.13 7.89 12.74
C VAL A 523 -52.77 7.81 11.26
N LEU A 524 -52.18 8.88 10.72
CA LEU A 524 -51.72 8.96 9.34
C LEU A 524 -50.19 8.96 9.29
N VAL A 525 -49.61 8.01 8.58
CA VAL A 525 -48.16 7.87 8.37
C VAL A 525 -47.85 8.14 6.90
N GLN A 526 -47.02 9.14 6.61
CA GLN A 526 -46.65 9.55 5.25
C GLN A 526 -45.14 9.47 5.06
N ASN A 527 -44.70 8.77 4.01
CA ASN A 527 -43.29 8.60 3.68
C ASN A 527 -42.86 9.61 2.61
N TYR A 528 -42.23 10.71 3.01
CA TYR A 528 -41.64 11.66 2.06
C TYR A 528 -40.18 11.34 1.68
N THR A 529 -39.67 10.16 2.06
CA THR A 529 -38.36 9.68 1.62
C THR A 529 -38.42 9.10 0.19
N SER A 530 -37.27 8.94 -0.46
CA SER A 530 -37.18 8.37 -1.82
C SER A 530 -37.25 6.84 -1.88
N HIS A 531 -37.20 6.16 -0.73
CA HIS A 531 -37.12 4.70 -0.67
C HIS A 531 -38.32 4.12 0.08
N ALA A 532 -38.62 2.86 -0.20
CA ALA A 532 -39.60 2.13 0.59
C ALA A 532 -39.06 1.88 2.00
N LEU A 533 -39.94 1.96 3.00
CA LEU A 533 -39.62 1.74 4.41
C LEU A 533 -40.44 0.58 4.96
N ASP A 534 -39.79 -0.32 5.67
CA ASP A 534 -40.42 -1.34 6.50
C ASP A 534 -40.48 -0.80 7.93
N LEU A 535 -41.69 -0.45 8.39
CA LEU A 535 -41.94 0.27 9.63
C LEU A 535 -42.75 -0.59 10.60
N THR A 536 -42.58 -0.33 11.89
CA THR A 536 -43.43 -0.87 12.94
C THR A 536 -44.03 0.27 13.74
N LEU A 537 -45.34 0.42 13.70
CA LEU A 537 -46.09 1.40 14.48
C LEU A 537 -46.56 0.76 15.78
N PHE A 538 -46.23 1.40 16.90
CA PHE A 538 -46.72 1.09 18.23
C PHE A 538 -47.73 2.16 18.63
N VAL A 539 -48.90 1.73 19.11
CA VAL A 539 -49.89 2.60 19.74
C VAL A 539 -50.07 2.10 21.17
N ILE A 540 -49.76 2.94 22.15
CA ILE A 540 -49.95 2.65 23.57
C ILE A 540 -51.14 3.49 24.05
N THR A 541 -52.27 2.85 24.33
CA THR A 541 -53.53 3.53 24.68
C THR A 541 -54.39 2.70 25.62
N ALA A 542 -55.19 3.35 26.48
CA ALA A 542 -56.24 2.71 27.27
C ALA A 542 -57.52 2.42 26.44
N ASP A 543 -57.62 3.01 25.24
CA ASP A 543 -58.76 2.87 24.35
C ASP A 543 -58.89 1.44 23.77
N ASP A 544 -60.08 1.12 23.25
CA ASP A 544 -60.36 -0.17 22.64
C ASP A 544 -59.92 -0.21 21.16
N VAL A 545 -58.70 -0.72 20.96
CA VAL A 545 -58.09 -0.95 19.65
C VAL A 545 -58.68 -2.16 18.88
N SER A 546 -59.68 -2.86 19.41
CA SER A 546 -60.37 -3.96 18.69
C SER A 546 -61.10 -3.48 17.43
N THR A 547 -61.49 -2.20 17.42
CA THR A 547 -62.16 -1.49 16.32
C THR A 547 -61.19 -0.97 15.26
N ALA A 548 -59.89 -1.26 15.39
CA ALA A 548 -58.86 -0.74 14.50
C ALA A 548 -58.96 -1.25 13.05
N GLU A 549 -58.96 -0.32 12.11
CA GLU A 549 -58.80 -0.57 10.69
C GLU A 549 -57.55 0.14 10.16
N PRO A 550 -56.54 -0.58 9.65
CA PRO A 550 -56.42 -2.05 9.59
C PRO A 550 -56.21 -2.70 10.97
N LYS A 551 -56.51 -4.00 11.11
CA LYS A 551 -56.35 -4.73 12.38
C LYS A 551 -54.89 -4.80 12.83
N ALA A 552 -54.67 -4.68 14.14
CA ALA A 552 -53.36 -4.84 14.74
C ALA A 552 -52.82 -6.27 14.50
N VAL A 553 -51.52 -6.37 14.24
CA VAL A 553 -50.81 -7.66 14.10
C VAL A 553 -50.63 -8.31 15.47
N PHE A 554 -50.45 -7.49 16.50
CA PHE A 554 -50.24 -7.92 17.87
C PHE A 554 -50.81 -6.88 18.83
N VAL A 555 -51.42 -7.35 19.93
CA VAL A 555 -51.92 -6.51 21.02
C VAL A 555 -51.52 -7.16 22.33
N GLU A 556 -50.90 -6.38 23.22
CA GLU A 556 -50.48 -6.80 24.56
C GLU A 556 -51.12 -5.90 25.61
N GLU A 557 -51.68 -6.52 26.66
CA GLU A 557 -52.28 -5.78 27.78
C GLU A 557 -51.23 -5.48 28.84
N MET A 558 -51.07 -4.20 29.19
CA MET A 558 -50.11 -3.69 30.17
C MET A 558 -50.86 -2.96 31.30
N GLY A 559 -51.57 -3.72 32.13
CA GLY A 559 -52.35 -3.14 33.25
C GLY A 559 -53.59 -2.42 32.75
N THR A 560 -53.64 -1.08 32.88
CA THR A 560 -54.75 -0.25 32.38
C THR A 560 -54.62 0.12 30.90
N ASP A 561 -53.41 0.02 30.34
CA ASP A 561 -53.10 0.40 28.97
C ASP A 561 -52.89 -0.84 28.10
N ARG A 562 -53.09 -0.70 26.79
CA ARG A 562 -52.83 -1.72 25.77
C ARG A 562 -51.76 -1.22 24.81
N SER A 563 -50.82 -2.08 24.43
CA SER A 563 -49.84 -1.82 23.38
C SER A 563 -50.23 -2.60 22.13
N ALA A 564 -50.62 -1.89 21.07
CA ALA A 564 -50.98 -2.48 19.79
C ALA A 564 -49.92 -2.18 18.73
N VAL A 565 -49.66 -3.15 17.85
CA VAL A 565 -48.55 -3.13 16.90
C VAL A 565 -49.02 -3.39 15.48
N TRP A 566 -48.55 -2.56 14.55
CA TRP A 566 -48.76 -2.71 13.11
C TRP A 566 -47.43 -2.78 12.37
N GLN A 567 -47.34 -3.69 11.40
CA GLN A 567 -46.23 -3.76 10.47
C GLN A 567 -46.65 -3.11 9.15
N ILE A 568 -45.89 -2.11 8.70
CA ILE A 568 -46.24 -1.25 7.57
C ILE A 568 -45.11 -1.30 6.55
N LYS A 569 -45.44 -1.65 5.30
CA LYS A 569 -44.54 -1.46 4.16
C LYS A 569 -44.99 -0.26 3.36
N LEU A 570 -44.22 0.82 3.41
CA LEU A 570 -44.61 2.10 2.84
C LEU A 570 -43.66 2.53 1.73
N ALA A 571 -44.14 2.56 0.48
CA ALA A 571 -43.37 3.05 -0.66
C ALA A 571 -43.01 4.54 -0.50
N GLY A 572 -41.96 5.00 -1.20
CA GLY A 572 -41.60 6.43 -1.23
C GLY A 572 -42.72 7.27 -1.84
N GLY A 573 -43.16 8.32 -1.13
CA GLY A 573 -44.34 9.12 -1.47
C GLY A 573 -45.67 8.49 -1.05
N GLY A 574 -45.67 7.30 -0.45
CA GLY A 574 -46.88 6.62 0.00
C GLY A 574 -47.42 7.13 1.33
N SER A 575 -48.70 6.87 1.57
CA SER A 575 -49.38 7.13 2.84
C SER A 575 -50.08 5.88 3.36
N TRP A 576 -50.10 5.71 4.67
CA TRP A 576 -50.80 4.64 5.37
C TRP A 576 -51.62 5.24 6.50
N GLN A 577 -52.82 4.73 6.72
CA GLN A 577 -53.77 5.27 7.70
C GLN A 577 -54.31 4.16 8.59
N LEU A 578 -54.45 4.48 9.87
CA LEU A 578 -55.10 3.69 10.91
C LEU A 578 -56.23 4.50 11.53
N THR A 579 -57.38 3.87 11.74
CA THR A 579 -58.52 4.45 12.46
C THR A 579 -59.03 3.48 13.52
N TYR A 580 -59.31 3.95 14.73
CA TYR A 580 -59.95 3.18 15.80
C TYR A 580 -60.83 4.07 16.68
N THR A 581 -61.81 3.50 17.38
CA THR A 581 -62.68 4.23 18.30
C THR A 581 -61.97 4.45 19.64
N GLY A 582 -61.96 5.68 20.15
CA GLY A 582 -61.23 6.00 21.37
C GLY A 582 -61.35 7.45 21.82
N THR A 583 -60.84 7.70 23.03
CA THR A 583 -60.73 9.03 23.63
C THR A 583 -59.55 9.84 23.08
N GLY A 584 -58.64 9.20 22.34
CA GLY A 584 -57.44 9.85 21.80
C GLY A 584 -56.29 9.89 22.80
N ASN A 585 -56.48 9.36 24.01
CA ASN A 585 -55.42 9.31 25.02
C ASN A 585 -54.46 8.17 24.73
N GLY A 586 -53.18 8.49 24.54
CA GLY A 586 -52.15 7.49 24.27
C GLY A 586 -51.00 8.03 23.43
N MET A 587 -49.90 7.29 23.39
CA MET A 587 -48.70 7.63 22.64
C MET A 587 -48.56 6.74 21.40
N ILE A 588 -48.03 7.33 20.32
CA ILE A 588 -47.58 6.57 19.15
C ILE A 588 -46.06 6.60 19.04
N ASP A 589 -45.45 5.44 18.75
CA ASP A 589 -44.03 5.32 18.40
C ASP A 589 -43.88 4.58 17.08
N ILE A 590 -42.89 4.97 16.28
CA ILE A 590 -42.58 4.33 15.00
C ILE A 590 -41.13 3.89 15.00
N ARG A 591 -40.93 2.60 14.73
CA ARG A 591 -39.62 1.97 14.56
C ARG A 591 -39.38 1.56 13.11
N GLY A 592 -38.12 1.33 12.75
CA GLY A 592 -37.70 0.99 11.38
C GLY A 592 -37.14 2.18 10.57
N ILE A 593 -36.96 3.34 11.20
CA ILE A 593 -36.32 4.53 10.61
C ILE A 593 -35.47 5.26 11.66
N ASP A 594 -34.40 5.93 11.22
CA ASP A 594 -33.58 6.81 12.06
C ASP A 594 -34.43 7.93 12.68
N GLU A 595 -34.28 8.15 13.99
CA GLU A 595 -34.94 9.23 14.77
C GLU A 595 -34.81 10.59 14.07
N LYS A 596 -33.66 10.90 13.47
CA LYS A 596 -33.42 12.18 12.78
C LYS A 596 -34.24 12.33 11.48
N LYS A 597 -34.89 11.26 11.03
CA LYS A 597 -35.69 11.18 9.80
C LYS A 597 -37.17 10.89 10.04
N LYS A 598 -37.63 10.85 11.30
CA LYS A 598 -39.06 10.79 11.63
C LYS A 598 -39.52 12.04 12.37
N VAL A 599 -40.79 12.40 12.17
CA VAL A 599 -41.51 13.43 12.92
C VAL A 599 -42.84 12.83 13.32
N VAL A 600 -43.16 12.88 14.61
CA VAL A 600 -44.42 12.40 15.18
C VAL A 600 -45.12 13.61 15.77
N VAL A 601 -46.35 13.85 15.33
CA VAL A 601 -47.18 14.98 15.77
C VAL A 601 -48.49 14.44 16.33
N ASP A 602 -48.78 14.78 17.58
CA ASP A 602 -50.07 14.53 18.21
C ASP A 602 -50.85 15.85 18.24
N LEU A 603 -51.89 15.94 17.40
CA LEU A 603 -52.73 17.13 17.27
C LEU A 603 -53.79 17.22 18.38
N ASP A 604 -53.94 16.18 19.20
CA ASP A 604 -54.85 16.19 20.35
C ASP A 604 -54.19 16.80 21.61
N GLN A 605 -52.87 17.01 21.59
CA GLN A 605 -52.08 17.60 22.68
C GLN A 605 -51.66 19.06 22.46
N SER A 606 -52.05 19.67 21.33
CA SER A 606 -51.63 21.02 20.91
C SER A 606 -52.61 22.13 21.26
#